data_AF-A0A956CR77-F1
#
_entry.id   AF-A0A956CR77-F1
#
_cell.length_a   1.000
_cell.length_b   1.000
_cell.length_c   1.000
_cell.angle_alpha   90.00
_cell.angle_beta   90.00
_cell.angle_gamma   90.00
#
_symmetry.space_group_name_H-M   'P 1'
#
loop_
_entity.id
_entity.type
_entity.pdbx_description
1 polymer ?
#
loop_
_entity_poly.entity_id
_entity_poly.type
_entity_poly.pdbx_seq_one_letter_code
_entity_poly.pdbx_strand_id
1 'polypeptide(L)'
;GSDGAWQQAEASATAALAPCPLDARDFGWFAAAVDTRIVPPRKHATELTDWLSGESTDTPGVLSGFANRLVASEDTGSAVACVLVRPELPARRVLTLGTRLARSALDIAQVMSPERMQERREDATAILAFFGTLGCDETTFFDRLYAVPYDRAQHRGMLDTLIHRVREALGESADIRRDDHRMMLVPKRTFLVADPRCAEPLSDRILRAVAEAQLGNAKDLSEQLKVPLRTVQACLRELSDDGAFEIHTEGRKNHYKIVDTTFSEPTQH
;
A
#
# COMPACT_ATOMS: atom_id res chain seq x y z
N GLY A 1 -16.91 -29.17 -11.70
CA GLY A 1 -16.64 -28.37 -12.91
C GLY A 1 -15.75 -27.16 -12.66
N SER A 2 -15.68 -26.65 -11.42
CA SER A 2 -14.88 -25.48 -11.03
C SER A 2 -13.38 -25.76 -10.86
N ASP A 3 -13.00 -26.96 -10.41
CA ASP A 3 -11.59 -27.29 -10.13
C ASP A 3 -10.71 -27.31 -11.39
N GLY A 4 -11.27 -27.75 -12.52
CA GLY A 4 -10.53 -27.77 -13.79
C GLY A 4 -10.21 -26.35 -14.31
N ALA A 5 -11.13 -25.39 -14.11
CA ALA A 5 -10.91 -24.00 -14.51
C ALA A 5 -9.83 -23.33 -13.64
N TRP A 6 -9.79 -23.65 -12.34
CA TRP A 6 -8.75 -23.17 -11.43
C TRP A 6 -7.36 -23.74 -11.76
N GLN A 7 -7.25 -25.04 -11.98
CA GLN A 7 -5.99 -25.69 -12.37
C GLN A 7 -5.46 -25.14 -13.70
N GLN A 8 -6.35 -24.87 -14.66
CA GLN A 8 -5.98 -24.33 -15.96
C GLN A 8 -5.55 -22.85 -15.88
N ALA A 9 -6.18 -22.06 -15.02
CA ALA A 9 -5.75 -20.69 -14.73
C ALA A 9 -4.40 -20.63 -14.01
N GLU A 10 -4.16 -21.53 -13.05
CA GLU A 10 -2.89 -21.66 -12.32
C GLU A 10 -1.74 -22.06 -13.25
N ALA A 11 -1.95 -23.06 -14.11
CA ALA A 11 -0.97 -23.49 -15.10
C ALA A 11 -0.66 -22.38 -16.12
N SER A 12 -1.68 -21.63 -16.55
CA SER A 12 -1.53 -20.52 -17.50
C SER A 12 -0.79 -19.33 -16.88
N ALA A 13 -1.08 -18.98 -15.63
CA ALA A 13 -0.36 -17.94 -14.89
C ALA A 13 1.11 -18.33 -14.66
N THR A 14 1.36 -19.59 -14.29
CA THR A 14 2.72 -20.12 -14.09
C THR A 14 3.53 -20.09 -15.39
N ALA A 15 2.93 -20.49 -16.51
CA ALA A 15 3.57 -20.44 -17.83
C ALA A 15 3.84 -19.00 -18.31
N ALA A 16 2.94 -18.06 -18.03
CA ALA A 16 3.12 -16.65 -18.35
C ALA A 16 4.21 -15.97 -17.51
N LEU A 17 4.47 -16.47 -16.31
CA LEU A 17 5.52 -15.98 -15.41
C LEU A 17 6.87 -16.69 -15.60
N ALA A 18 6.92 -17.80 -16.35
CA ALA A 18 8.14 -18.53 -16.67
C ALA A 18 9.30 -17.71 -17.31
N PRO A 19 9.05 -16.62 -18.08
CA PRO A 19 10.13 -15.75 -18.57
C PRO A 19 10.71 -14.83 -17.49
N CYS A 20 10.05 -14.70 -16.33
CA CYS A 20 10.53 -13.90 -15.22
C CYS A 20 11.45 -14.80 -14.36
N PRO A 21 12.72 -14.43 -14.12
CA PRO A 21 13.65 -15.21 -13.31
C PRO A 21 13.32 -15.02 -11.83
N LEU A 22 12.07 -15.28 -11.44
CA LEU A 22 11.67 -15.37 -10.06
C LEU A 22 12.17 -16.71 -9.57
N ASP A 23 12.98 -16.69 -8.52
CA ASP A 23 13.25 -17.94 -7.82
C ASP A 23 11.92 -18.50 -7.25
N ALA A 24 11.88 -19.79 -6.95
CA ALA A 24 10.67 -20.43 -6.42
C ALA A 24 10.19 -19.79 -5.10
N ARG A 25 11.08 -19.10 -4.38
CA ARG A 25 10.76 -18.37 -3.16
C ARG A 25 9.98 -17.11 -3.49
N ASP A 26 10.43 -16.31 -4.45
CA ASP A 26 9.83 -15.04 -4.85
C ASP A 26 8.44 -15.24 -5.41
N PHE A 27 8.26 -16.29 -6.21
CA PHE A 27 6.94 -16.71 -6.67
C PHE A 27 6.04 -17.10 -5.49
N GLY A 28 6.55 -17.87 -4.53
CA GLY A 28 5.79 -18.24 -3.32
C GLY A 28 5.36 -17.03 -2.49
N TRP A 29 6.20 -15.99 -2.41
CA TRP A 29 5.88 -14.74 -1.73
C TRP A 29 4.81 -13.95 -2.46
N PHE A 30 4.98 -13.78 -3.77
CA PHE A 30 3.98 -13.13 -4.63
C PHE A 30 2.63 -13.84 -4.56
N ALA A 31 2.63 -15.17 -4.70
CA ALA A 31 1.42 -15.97 -4.64
C ALA A 31 0.71 -15.84 -3.29
N ALA A 32 1.45 -15.86 -2.17
CA ALA A 32 0.90 -15.60 -0.85
C ALA A 32 0.40 -14.15 -0.66
N ALA A 33 0.98 -13.16 -1.34
CA ALA A 33 0.54 -11.78 -1.28
C ALA A 33 -0.68 -11.48 -2.16
N VAL A 34 -0.98 -12.34 -3.15
CA VAL A 34 -2.12 -12.19 -4.09
C VAL A 34 -3.28 -13.11 -3.73
N ASP A 35 -3.00 -14.31 -3.20
CA ASP A 35 -4.00 -15.32 -2.85
C ASP A 35 -3.94 -15.70 -1.36
N THR A 36 -5.02 -15.37 -0.64
CA THR A 36 -5.11 -15.64 0.79
C THR A 36 -5.25 -17.12 1.17
N ARG A 37 -5.50 -17.99 0.19
CA ARG A 37 -5.50 -19.46 0.37
C ARG A 37 -4.08 -20.01 0.46
N ILE A 38 -3.09 -19.27 -0.05
CA ILE A 38 -1.70 -19.68 -0.05
C ILE A 38 -1.05 -19.27 1.27
N VAL A 39 -0.43 -20.26 1.92
CA VAL A 39 0.33 -20.09 3.17
C VAL A 39 1.74 -19.64 2.81
N PRO A 40 2.26 -18.56 3.43
CA PRO A 40 3.62 -18.11 3.16
C PRO A 40 4.66 -19.17 3.55
N PRO A 41 5.75 -19.32 2.77
CA PRO A 41 6.76 -20.35 3.01
C PRO A 41 7.52 -20.10 4.33
N ARG A 42 7.58 -21.13 5.20
CA ARG A 42 8.12 -21.04 6.58
C ARG A 42 9.58 -20.60 6.69
N LYS A 43 10.40 -20.86 5.67
CA LYS A 43 11.88 -20.81 5.79
C LYS A 43 12.48 -19.39 5.78
N HIS A 44 11.70 -18.37 5.41
CA HIS A 44 12.08 -16.95 5.43
C HIS A 44 10.87 -16.07 5.80
N ALA A 45 9.99 -16.60 6.66
CA ALA A 45 8.62 -16.12 6.79
C ALA A 45 8.48 -14.77 7.51
N THR A 46 9.48 -14.24 8.22
CA THR A 46 9.26 -13.10 9.13
C THR A 46 8.86 -11.84 8.39
N GLU A 47 9.66 -11.37 7.42
CA GLU A 47 9.37 -10.12 6.68
C GLU A 47 8.00 -10.16 5.96
N LEU A 48 7.73 -11.24 5.22
CA LEU A 48 6.44 -11.39 4.55
C LEU A 48 5.30 -11.54 5.55
N THR A 49 5.47 -12.30 6.63
CA THR A 49 4.41 -12.49 7.64
C THR A 49 4.10 -11.18 8.35
N ASP A 50 5.13 -10.42 8.73
CA ASP A 50 5.01 -9.11 9.37
C ASP A 50 4.30 -8.11 8.45
N TRP A 51 4.60 -8.15 7.15
CA TRP A 51 3.88 -7.34 6.17
C TRP A 51 2.44 -7.82 5.96
N LEU A 52 2.19 -9.13 5.89
CA LEU A 52 0.85 -9.69 5.73
C LEU A 52 -0.04 -9.42 6.96
N SER A 53 0.53 -9.38 8.17
CA SER A 53 -0.17 -9.11 9.43
C SER A 53 -0.27 -7.63 9.78
N GLY A 54 0.33 -6.75 8.99
CA GLY A 54 0.27 -5.30 9.21
C GLY A 54 1.26 -4.77 10.27
N GLU A 55 2.20 -5.60 10.73
CA GLU A 55 3.27 -5.23 11.66
C GLU A 55 4.37 -4.41 10.97
N SER A 56 4.69 -4.72 9.71
CA SER A 56 5.55 -3.87 8.87
C SER A 56 4.73 -3.07 7.87
N THR A 57 5.07 -1.81 7.62
CA THR A 57 4.50 -1.01 6.52
C THR A 57 5.32 -1.11 5.25
N ASP A 58 6.60 -1.49 5.38
CA ASP A 58 7.54 -1.57 4.27
C ASP A 58 7.18 -2.76 3.38
N THR A 59 6.88 -2.46 2.12
CA THR A 59 6.58 -3.52 1.14
C THR A 59 7.85 -4.33 0.91
N PRO A 60 7.82 -5.67 1.09
CA PRO A 60 9.00 -6.49 0.90
C PRO A 60 9.62 -6.27 -0.49
N GLY A 61 10.95 -6.26 -0.58
CA GLY A 61 11.66 -5.92 -1.82
C GLY A 61 11.23 -6.77 -3.01
N VAL A 62 10.99 -8.06 -2.77
CA VAL A 62 10.48 -9.03 -3.75
C VAL A 62 9.12 -8.63 -4.32
N LEU A 63 8.25 -8.03 -3.50
CA LEU A 63 6.90 -7.60 -3.90
C LEU A 63 6.89 -6.21 -4.55
N SER A 64 7.89 -5.36 -4.25
CA SER A 64 7.97 -3.98 -4.74
C SER A 64 7.99 -3.89 -6.27
N GLY A 65 8.61 -4.86 -6.96
CA GLY A 65 8.60 -4.93 -8.43
C GLY A 65 7.21 -5.19 -9.03
N PHE A 66 6.33 -5.90 -8.31
CA PHE A 66 4.96 -6.22 -8.73
C PHE A 66 3.95 -5.15 -8.34
N ALA A 67 4.14 -4.57 -7.16
CA ALA A 67 3.40 -3.44 -6.63
C ALA A 67 3.36 -2.27 -7.62
N ASN A 68 4.52 -1.91 -8.14
CA ASN A 68 4.74 -0.64 -8.83
C ASN A 68 4.31 -0.65 -10.31
N ARG A 69 4.35 -1.82 -10.99
CA ARG A 69 4.03 -1.91 -12.43
C ARG A 69 2.54 -2.05 -12.74
N LEU A 70 1.71 -2.39 -11.76
CA LEU A 70 0.30 -2.77 -11.99
C LEU A 70 -0.70 -1.80 -11.34
N VAL A 71 -0.25 -0.91 -10.42
CA VAL A 71 -1.07 0.14 -9.78
C VAL A 71 -1.32 1.34 -10.72
N ALA A 72 -0.71 1.35 -11.91
CA ALA A 72 -0.98 2.36 -12.94
C ALA A 72 -2.44 2.38 -13.45
N SER A 73 -3.30 1.42 -13.08
CA SER A 73 -4.73 1.45 -13.40
C SER A 73 -5.56 2.21 -12.34
N GLU A 74 -5.75 3.50 -12.60
CA GLU A 74 -6.76 4.52 -12.19
C GLU A 74 -7.61 4.42 -10.89
N ASP A 75 -7.84 3.28 -10.24
CA ASP A 75 -8.98 3.11 -9.31
C ASP A 75 -8.66 2.89 -7.82
N THR A 76 -7.41 2.67 -7.40
CA THR A 76 -7.11 2.26 -6.00
C THR A 76 -6.38 3.28 -5.14
N GLY A 77 -6.17 4.50 -5.65
CA GLY A 77 -5.26 5.44 -5.00
C GLY A 77 -3.84 4.85 -4.94
N SER A 78 -2.89 5.60 -4.41
CA SER A 78 -1.46 5.24 -4.43
C SER A 78 -1.08 3.98 -3.63
N ALA A 79 -2.06 3.28 -3.03
CA ALA A 79 -1.81 2.16 -2.14
C ALA A 79 -1.44 0.89 -2.93
N VAL A 80 -0.28 0.32 -2.59
CA VAL A 80 0.22 -0.93 -3.16
C VAL A 80 -0.57 -2.15 -2.67
N ALA A 81 -1.26 -2.01 -1.55
CA ALA A 81 -1.91 -3.10 -0.86
C ALA A 81 -3.26 -2.71 -0.26
N CYS A 82 -4.09 -3.72 -0.07
CA CYS A 82 -5.35 -3.65 0.66
C CYS A 82 -5.33 -4.64 1.83
N VAL A 83 -6.06 -4.34 2.89
CA VAL A 83 -6.36 -5.30 3.95
C VAL A 83 -7.65 -6.02 3.61
N LEU A 84 -7.57 -7.35 3.48
CA LEU A 84 -8.74 -8.22 3.41
C LEU A 84 -9.21 -8.54 4.83
N VAL A 85 -10.45 -8.17 5.11
CA VAL A 85 -11.11 -8.44 6.38
C VAL A 85 -12.21 -9.45 6.16
N ARG A 86 -12.20 -10.53 6.94
CA ARG A 86 -13.21 -11.60 6.91
C ARG A 86 -13.75 -11.83 8.32
N PRO A 87 -15.04 -12.16 8.46
CA PRO A 87 -15.55 -12.69 9.73
C PRO A 87 -14.69 -13.87 10.20
N GLU A 88 -14.39 -13.92 11.50
CA GLU A 88 -13.72 -15.04 12.18
C GLU A 88 -12.28 -15.34 11.78
N LEU A 89 -11.72 -14.63 10.79
CA LEU A 89 -10.34 -14.81 10.34
C LEU A 89 -9.53 -13.53 10.59
N PRO A 90 -8.24 -13.65 10.97
CA PRO A 90 -7.36 -12.49 11.07
C PRO A 90 -7.35 -11.71 9.76
N ALA A 91 -7.41 -10.39 9.87
CA ALA A 91 -7.22 -9.53 8.72
C ALA A 91 -5.82 -9.74 8.13
N ARG A 92 -5.72 -9.69 6.82
CA ARG A 92 -4.47 -9.96 6.11
C ARG A 92 -4.29 -8.97 4.97
N ARG A 93 -3.09 -8.45 4.84
CA ARG A 93 -2.72 -7.60 3.71
C ARG A 93 -2.61 -8.43 2.44
N VAL A 94 -3.10 -7.89 1.32
CA VAL A 94 -2.99 -8.45 -0.02
C VAL A 94 -2.53 -7.35 -0.97
N LEU A 95 -1.74 -7.69 -1.98
CA LEU A 95 -1.41 -6.76 -3.04
C LEU A 95 -2.69 -6.30 -3.75
N THR A 96 -2.68 -5.07 -4.26
CA THR A 96 -3.81 -4.52 -5.03
C THR A 96 -4.23 -5.44 -6.18
N LEU A 97 -3.28 -6.15 -6.81
CA LEU A 97 -3.56 -7.17 -7.82
C LEU A 97 -4.43 -8.33 -7.29
N GLY A 98 -4.18 -8.77 -6.05
CA GLY A 98 -4.94 -9.82 -5.37
C GLY A 98 -6.38 -9.44 -5.06
N THR A 99 -6.73 -8.15 -5.09
CA THR A 99 -8.12 -7.72 -4.84
C THR A 99 -9.09 -8.26 -5.88
N ARG A 100 -8.68 -8.36 -7.17
CA ARG A 100 -9.53 -8.94 -8.22
C ARG A 100 -9.78 -10.43 -7.98
N LEU A 101 -8.73 -11.15 -7.59
CA LEU A 101 -8.83 -12.56 -7.23
C LEU A 101 -9.76 -12.75 -6.02
N ALA A 102 -9.57 -11.94 -4.97
CA ALA A 102 -10.43 -11.95 -3.79
C ALA A 102 -11.90 -11.66 -4.15
N ARG A 103 -12.16 -10.65 -5.00
CA ARG A 103 -13.51 -10.31 -5.49
C ARG A 103 -14.16 -11.41 -6.32
N SER A 104 -13.37 -12.21 -7.04
CA SER A 104 -13.90 -13.36 -7.79
C SER A 104 -14.18 -14.59 -6.91
N ALA A 105 -13.49 -14.72 -5.78
CA ALA A 105 -13.54 -15.92 -4.94
C ALA A 105 -14.39 -15.74 -3.67
N LEU A 106 -14.65 -14.50 -3.25
CA LEU A 106 -15.32 -14.15 -2.00
C LEU A 106 -16.48 -13.19 -2.27
N ASP A 107 -17.51 -13.27 -1.42
CA ASP A 107 -18.59 -12.29 -1.37
C ASP A 107 -18.12 -11.02 -0.66
N ILE A 108 -17.48 -10.11 -1.42
CA ILE A 108 -16.96 -8.84 -0.92
C ILE A 108 -18.11 -7.83 -0.84
N ALA A 109 -18.57 -7.54 0.38
CA ALA A 109 -19.67 -6.61 0.63
C ALA A 109 -19.30 -5.15 0.32
N GLN A 110 -18.02 -4.79 0.50
CA GLN A 110 -17.55 -3.43 0.34
C GLN A 110 -16.05 -3.37 -0.02
N VAL A 111 -15.67 -2.39 -0.84
CA VAL A 111 -14.29 -1.99 -1.07
C VAL A 111 -14.15 -0.53 -0.64
N MET A 112 -13.34 -0.28 0.37
CA MET A 112 -13.01 1.06 0.85
C MET A 112 -11.73 1.51 0.13
N SER A 113 -11.91 2.34 -0.89
CA SER A 113 -10.81 2.94 -1.65
C SER A 113 -10.57 4.39 -1.20
N PRO A 114 -9.35 4.93 -1.38
CA PRO A 114 -9.08 6.33 -1.09
C PRO A 114 -9.75 7.20 -2.17
N GLU A 115 -10.91 7.80 -1.87
CA GLU A 115 -11.65 8.58 -2.87
C GLU A 115 -11.02 9.96 -3.17
N ARG A 116 -10.16 10.48 -2.27
CA ARG A 116 -9.30 11.69 -2.36
C ARG A 116 -8.97 12.11 -0.92
N MET A 117 -7.69 12.28 -0.57
CA MET A 117 -7.21 12.94 0.68
C MET A 117 -7.83 12.51 2.03
N GLN A 118 -8.61 11.43 2.12
CA GLN A 118 -9.19 10.94 3.36
C GLN A 118 -8.38 9.80 4.01
N GLU A 119 -7.10 9.67 3.65
CA GLU A 119 -6.12 8.65 4.08
C GLU A 119 -6.27 8.21 5.54
N ARG A 120 -6.54 9.15 6.45
CA ARG A 120 -6.67 8.86 7.89
C ARG A 120 -7.82 7.91 8.23
N ARG A 121 -8.91 7.92 7.48
CA ARG A 121 -10.04 7.01 7.70
C ARG A 121 -9.67 5.59 7.28
N GLU A 122 -9.06 5.43 6.11
CA GLU A 122 -8.59 4.13 5.62
C GLU A 122 -7.44 3.59 6.48
N ASP A 123 -6.48 4.43 6.89
CA ASP A 123 -5.41 4.06 7.84
C ASP A 123 -5.98 3.53 9.15
N ALA A 124 -6.91 4.28 9.75
CA ALA A 124 -7.58 3.88 10.99
C ALA A 124 -8.31 2.54 10.83
N THR A 125 -9.00 2.36 9.72
CA THR A 125 -9.73 1.12 9.42
C THR A 125 -8.77 -0.05 9.25
N ALA A 126 -7.68 0.13 8.49
CA ALA A 126 -6.65 -0.88 8.27
C ALA A 126 -5.97 -1.28 9.59
N ILE A 127 -5.57 -0.32 10.42
CA ILE A 127 -4.98 -0.57 11.74
C ILE A 127 -5.94 -1.35 12.63
N LEU A 128 -7.20 -0.90 12.76
CA LEU A 128 -8.20 -1.60 13.56
C LEU A 128 -8.50 -3.01 13.03
N ALA A 129 -8.48 -3.20 11.71
CA ALA A 129 -8.68 -4.51 11.11
C ALA A 129 -7.60 -5.51 11.53
N PHE A 130 -6.33 -5.11 11.60
CA PHE A 130 -5.24 -5.98 12.04
C PHE A 130 -5.35 -6.39 13.51
N PHE A 131 -5.86 -5.51 14.37
CA PHE A 131 -6.19 -5.88 15.76
C PHE A 131 -7.47 -6.72 15.87
N GLY A 132 -8.42 -6.51 14.96
CA GLY A 132 -9.69 -7.22 14.89
C GLY A 132 -10.43 -7.23 16.23
N THR A 133 -10.87 -8.41 16.65
CA THR A 133 -11.63 -8.63 17.89
C THR A 133 -10.74 -8.69 19.15
N LEU A 134 -9.41 -8.81 19.01
CA LEU A 134 -8.48 -8.71 20.15
C LEU A 134 -8.40 -7.28 20.68
N GLY A 135 -8.54 -6.32 19.76
CA GLY A 135 -8.52 -4.90 20.01
C GLY A 135 -7.14 -4.35 20.40
N CYS A 136 -7.07 -3.03 20.50
CA CYS A 136 -5.90 -2.29 20.96
C CYS A 136 -6.35 -1.14 21.86
N ASP A 137 -5.48 -0.69 22.77
CA ASP A 137 -5.73 0.51 23.55
C ASP A 137 -5.60 1.79 22.68
N GLU A 138 -6.13 2.91 23.18
CA GLU A 138 -6.10 4.19 22.45
C GLU A 138 -4.68 4.68 22.17
N THR A 139 -3.73 4.43 23.06
CA THR A 139 -2.33 4.86 22.91
C THR A 139 -1.70 4.10 21.75
N THR A 140 -1.77 2.77 21.77
CA THR A 140 -1.23 1.90 20.72
C THR A 140 -1.86 2.23 19.36
N PHE A 141 -3.18 2.43 19.32
CA PHE A 141 -3.87 2.81 18.08
C PHE A 141 -3.39 4.17 17.54
N PHE A 142 -3.32 5.16 18.41
CA PHE A 142 -2.97 6.52 18.04
C PHE A 142 -1.50 6.63 17.59
N ASP A 143 -0.60 5.97 18.31
CA ASP A 143 0.82 5.91 17.97
C ASP A 143 1.01 5.24 16.59
N ARG A 144 0.30 4.14 16.29
CA ARG A 144 0.34 3.50 14.97
C ARG A 144 -0.23 4.36 13.85
N LEU A 145 -1.20 5.22 14.15
CA LEU A 145 -1.85 6.07 13.15
C LEU A 145 -1.08 7.37 12.89
N TYR A 146 -0.62 8.05 13.94
CA TYR A 146 -0.03 9.38 13.86
C TYR A 146 1.48 9.41 14.04
N ALA A 147 2.11 8.31 14.47
CA ALA A 147 3.53 8.22 14.79
C ALA A 147 3.99 9.27 15.83
N VAL A 148 3.10 9.68 16.73
CA VAL A 148 3.37 10.60 17.84
C VAL A 148 2.65 10.12 19.11
N PRO A 149 3.19 10.40 20.30
CA PRO A 149 2.59 9.96 21.56
C PRO A 149 1.17 10.47 21.76
N TYR A 150 0.28 9.61 22.25
CA TYR A 150 -1.09 9.98 22.60
C TYR A 150 -1.20 10.75 23.93
N ASP A 151 -1.65 12.00 23.86
CA ASP A 151 -2.17 12.75 25.01
C ASP A 151 -3.70 12.75 24.99
N ARG A 152 -4.32 12.07 25.96
CA ARG A 152 -5.79 11.95 26.06
C ARG A 152 -6.51 13.29 26.22
N ALA A 153 -5.92 14.26 26.92
CA ALA A 153 -6.56 15.56 27.13
C ALA A 153 -6.63 16.37 25.83
N GLN A 154 -5.61 16.22 24.97
CA GLN A 154 -5.49 16.97 23.71
C GLN A 154 -6.14 16.25 22.53
N HIS A 155 -6.02 14.92 22.46
CA HIS A 155 -6.29 14.16 21.24
C HIS A 155 -7.64 13.43 21.23
N ARG A 156 -8.32 13.27 22.37
CA ARG A 156 -9.56 12.47 22.47
C ARG A 156 -10.64 12.93 21.50
N GLY A 157 -10.90 14.24 21.39
CA GLY A 157 -11.94 14.77 20.49
C GLY A 157 -11.66 14.48 19.01
N MET A 158 -10.39 14.53 18.59
CA MET A 158 -9.97 14.16 17.24
C MET A 158 -10.16 12.66 17.00
N LEU A 159 -9.75 11.82 17.97
CA LEU A 159 -9.90 10.37 17.90
C LEU A 159 -11.38 9.96 17.82
N ASP A 160 -12.25 10.56 18.63
CA ASP A 160 -13.70 10.31 18.62
C ASP A 160 -14.33 10.67 17.27
N THR A 161 -13.94 11.81 16.70
CA THR A 161 -14.41 12.24 15.37
C THR A 161 -13.97 11.26 14.29
N LEU A 162 -12.71 10.81 14.33
CA LEU A 162 -12.18 9.84 13.37
C LEU A 162 -12.92 8.50 13.46
N ILE A 163 -13.10 7.95 14.68
CA ILE A 163 -13.80 6.69 14.87
C ILE A 163 -15.28 6.79 14.45
N HIS A 164 -15.93 7.93 14.65
CA HIS A 164 -17.27 8.16 14.13
C HIS A 164 -17.30 8.05 12.59
N ARG A 165 -16.37 8.71 11.88
CA ARG A 165 -16.26 8.62 10.42
C ARG A 165 -15.94 7.20 9.92
N VAL A 166 -15.11 6.47 10.65
CA VAL A 166 -14.81 5.07 10.31
C VAL A 166 -16.07 4.21 10.46
N ARG A 167 -16.86 4.40 11.54
CA ARG A 167 -18.15 3.68 11.72
C ARG A 167 -19.12 3.97 10.57
N GLU A 168 -19.28 5.23 10.20
CA GLU A 168 -20.14 5.61 9.07
C GLU A 168 -19.70 4.94 7.77
N ALA A 169 -18.38 4.89 7.52
CA ALA A 169 -17.85 4.29 6.31
C ALA A 169 -17.94 2.76 6.31
N LEU A 170 -17.81 2.10 7.47
CA LEU A 170 -17.97 0.66 7.58
C LEU A 170 -19.43 0.21 7.41
N GLY A 171 -20.40 1.02 7.84
CA GLY A 171 -21.82 0.72 7.74
C GLY A 171 -22.15 -0.68 8.28
N GLU A 172 -22.75 -1.52 7.43
CA GLU A 172 -23.14 -2.90 7.78
C GLU A 172 -21.98 -3.92 7.70
N SER A 173 -20.80 -3.51 7.25
CA SER A 173 -19.66 -4.42 7.04
C SER A 173 -18.99 -4.83 8.36
N ALA A 174 -18.93 -3.93 9.34
CA ALA A 174 -18.31 -4.18 10.65
C ALA A 174 -18.78 -3.20 11.73
N ASP A 175 -18.66 -3.61 13.00
CA ASP A 175 -18.83 -2.71 14.15
C ASP A 175 -17.48 -2.27 14.72
N ILE A 176 -17.38 -1.03 15.20
CA ILE A 176 -16.31 -0.62 16.11
C ILE A 176 -16.83 -0.60 17.54
N ARG A 177 -16.35 -1.55 18.35
CA ARG A 177 -16.64 -1.64 19.78
C ARG A 177 -15.54 -0.95 20.57
N ARG A 178 -15.94 -0.24 21.62
CA ARG A 178 -15.04 0.30 22.63
C ARG A 178 -15.47 -0.23 23.98
N ASP A 179 -14.57 -0.88 24.68
CA ASP A 179 -14.68 -1.10 26.13
C ASP A 179 -13.75 -0.10 26.86
N ASP A 180 -13.73 -0.14 28.19
CA ASP A 180 -12.98 0.85 28.99
C ASP A 180 -11.47 0.88 28.70
N HIS A 181 -10.92 -0.11 27.99
CA HIS A 181 -9.49 -0.22 27.73
C HIS A 181 -9.11 -0.51 26.27
N ARG A 182 -10.05 -0.87 25.40
CA ARG A 182 -9.74 -1.35 24.04
C ARG A 182 -10.76 -0.90 22.99
N MET A 183 -10.23 -0.62 21.81
CA MET A 183 -10.97 -0.46 20.57
C MET A 183 -10.82 -1.72 19.72
N MET A 184 -11.95 -2.26 19.28
CA MET A 184 -12.03 -3.50 18.50
C MET A 184 -12.83 -3.28 17.23
N LEU A 185 -12.41 -3.93 16.14
CA LEU A 185 -13.21 -4.03 14.92
C LEU A 185 -13.80 -5.44 14.84
N VAL A 186 -15.13 -5.52 14.79
CA VAL A 186 -15.88 -6.78 14.72
C VAL A 186 -16.48 -6.89 13.31
N PRO A 187 -15.85 -7.65 12.40
CA PRO A 187 -16.36 -7.80 11.03
C PRO A 187 -17.64 -8.64 11.00
N LYS A 188 -18.67 -8.13 10.32
CA LYS A 188 -19.94 -8.83 10.04
C LYS A 188 -19.95 -9.43 8.64
N ARG A 189 -19.28 -8.78 7.70
CA ARG A 189 -19.16 -9.20 6.30
C ARG A 189 -17.71 -9.12 5.85
N THR A 190 -17.40 -9.78 4.74
CA THR A 190 -16.09 -9.66 4.11
C THR A 190 -15.97 -8.32 3.39
N PHE A 191 -14.90 -7.58 3.62
CA PHE A 191 -14.63 -6.33 2.92
C PHE A 191 -13.13 -6.13 2.68
N LEU A 192 -12.82 -5.21 1.76
CA LEU A 192 -11.47 -4.76 1.46
C LEU A 192 -11.32 -3.30 1.89
N VAL A 193 -10.19 -2.95 2.48
CA VAL A 193 -9.81 -1.56 2.72
C VAL A 193 -8.42 -1.30 2.16
N ALA A 194 -8.22 -0.22 1.42
CA ALA A 194 -6.88 0.19 1.02
C ALA A 194 -6.00 0.38 2.27
N ASP A 195 -4.71 0.09 2.16
CA ASP A 195 -3.74 0.38 3.22
C ASP A 195 -2.77 1.49 2.74
N PRO A 196 -3.11 2.78 2.96
CA PRO A 196 -2.28 3.89 2.52
C PRO A 196 -0.89 3.89 3.16
N ARG A 197 -0.68 3.18 4.27
CA ARG A 197 0.64 3.02 4.90
C ARG A 197 1.62 2.24 4.02
N CYS A 198 1.11 1.46 3.06
CA CYS A 198 1.92 0.81 2.03
C CYS A 198 1.93 1.60 0.71
N ALA A 199 1.47 2.86 0.70
CA ALA A 199 1.55 3.68 -0.49
C ALA A 199 3.00 3.94 -0.87
N GLU A 200 3.25 3.98 -2.18
CA GLU A 200 4.56 4.35 -2.67
C GLU A 200 4.92 5.78 -2.23
N PRO A 201 6.15 6.00 -1.72
CA PRO A 201 6.64 7.34 -1.38
C PRO A 201 6.50 8.32 -2.56
N LEU A 202 6.21 9.58 -2.24
CA LEU A 202 6.08 10.62 -3.27
C LEU A 202 7.37 10.79 -4.08
N SER A 203 8.53 10.61 -3.46
CA SER A 203 9.84 10.63 -4.11
C SER A 203 9.92 9.65 -5.26
N ASP A 204 9.51 8.41 -5.02
CA ASP A 204 9.63 7.30 -5.96
C ASP A 204 8.61 7.46 -7.10
N ARG A 205 7.41 7.96 -6.77
CA ARG A 205 6.40 8.36 -7.75
C ARG A 205 6.90 9.48 -8.67
N ILE A 206 7.60 10.46 -8.12
CA ILE A 206 8.21 11.56 -8.90
C ILE A 206 9.35 11.01 -9.77
N LEU A 207 10.25 10.20 -9.23
CA LEU A 207 11.33 9.56 -9.98
C LEU A 207 10.78 8.75 -11.16
N ARG A 208 9.77 7.91 -10.93
CA ARG A 208 9.12 7.14 -12.01
C ARG A 208 8.50 8.05 -13.06
N ALA A 209 7.73 9.06 -12.65
CA ALA A 209 7.09 9.98 -13.59
C ALA A 209 8.11 10.75 -14.44
N VAL A 210 9.25 11.15 -13.86
CA VAL A 210 10.36 11.76 -14.61
C VAL A 210 11.01 10.76 -15.55
N ALA A 211 11.23 9.50 -15.12
CA ALA A 211 11.80 8.45 -15.96
C ALA A 211 10.93 8.16 -17.19
N GLU A 212 9.61 8.09 -17.00
CA GLU A 212 8.64 7.82 -18.07
C GLU A 212 8.49 9.01 -19.02
N ALA A 213 8.49 10.24 -18.49
CA ALA A 213 8.33 11.45 -19.28
C ALA A 213 9.61 11.92 -20.00
N GLN A 214 10.78 11.34 -19.69
CA GLN A 214 12.14 11.72 -20.12
C GLN A 214 12.58 13.15 -19.74
N LEU A 215 11.68 14.16 -19.71
CA LEU A 215 11.88 15.53 -19.23
C LEU A 215 10.57 16.09 -18.66
N GLY A 216 10.33 15.91 -17.36
CA GLY A 216 9.17 16.50 -16.66
C GLY A 216 9.50 17.85 -16.05
N ASN A 217 8.57 18.83 -16.14
CA ASN A 217 8.62 20.02 -15.29
C ASN A 217 7.68 19.84 -14.08
N ALA A 218 7.92 20.59 -13.00
CA ALA A 218 7.18 20.43 -11.74
C ALA A 218 5.66 20.63 -11.87
N LYS A 219 5.21 21.43 -12.84
CA LYS A 219 3.78 21.67 -13.07
C LYS A 219 3.13 20.43 -13.68
N ASP A 220 3.75 19.85 -14.71
CA ASP A 220 3.24 18.66 -15.38
C ASP A 220 3.20 17.47 -14.40
N LEU A 221 4.23 17.31 -13.56
CA LEU A 221 4.27 16.30 -12.50
C LEU A 221 3.18 16.51 -11.44
N SER A 222 2.90 17.75 -11.05
CA SER A 222 1.83 18.08 -10.11
C SER A 222 0.46 17.68 -10.65
N GLU A 223 0.19 17.97 -11.92
CA GLU A 223 -1.05 17.61 -12.60
C GLU A 223 -1.19 16.09 -12.76
N GLN A 224 -0.12 15.41 -13.22
CA GLN A 224 -0.09 13.96 -13.41
C GLN A 224 -0.27 13.20 -12.08
N LEU A 225 0.46 13.59 -11.04
CA LEU A 225 0.44 12.91 -9.75
C LEU A 225 -0.74 13.32 -8.86
N LYS A 226 -1.48 14.37 -9.24
CA LYS A 226 -2.56 15.01 -8.47
C LYS A 226 -2.09 15.45 -7.08
N VAL A 227 -0.86 15.95 -6.99
CA VAL A 227 -0.23 16.43 -5.76
C VAL A 227 -0.03 17.95 -5.87
N PRO A 228 -0.19 18.74 -4.78
CA PRO A 228 0.03 20.17 -4.83
C PRO A 228 1.43 20.53 -5.36
N LEU A 229 1.51 21.52 -6.25
CA LEU A 229 2.75 21.95 -6.90
C LEU A 229 3.87 22.24 -5.90
N ARG A 230 3.55 22.88 -4.76
CA ARG A 230 4.54 23.21 -3.73
C ARG A 230 5.16 21.95 -3.09
N THR A 231 4.38 20.89 -2.95
CA THR A 231 4.86 19.60 -2.41
C THR A 231 5.77 18.92 -3.43
N VAL A 232 5.39 18.91 -4.72
CA VAL A 232 6.24 18.40 -5.80
C VAL A 232 7.55 19.17 -5.89
N GLN A 233 7.52 20.50 -5.80
CA GLN A 233 8.72 21.35 -5.81
C GLN A 233 9.61 21.18 -4.58
N ALA A 234 9.07 20.83 -3.42
CA ALA A 234 9.86 20.51 -2.24
C ALA A 234 10.59 19.18 -2.45
N CYS A 235 9.87 18.13 -2.86
CA CYS A 235 10.43 16.82 -3.09
C CYS A 235 11.45 16.80 -4.24
N LEU A 236 11.21 17.52 -5.34
CA LEU A 236 12.18 17.66 -6.43
C LEU A 236 13.48 18.36 -5.99
N ARG A 237 13.41 19.31 -5.04
CA ARG A 237 14.61 19.93 -4.48
C ARG A 237 15.39 18.94 -3.63
N GLU A 238 14.73 18.24 -2.72
CA GLU A 238 15.36 17.20 -1.90
C GLU A 238 16.05 16.13 -2.77
N LEU A 239 15.35 15.61 -3.77
CA LEU A 239 15.91 14.63 -4.70
C LEU A 239 17.07 15.19 -5.55
N SER A 240 17.04 16.47 -5.91
CA SER A 240 18.16 17.12 -6.59
C SER A 240 19.36 17.32 -5.67
N ASP A 241 19.12 17.67 -4.41
CA ASP A 241 20.17 17.83 -3.40
C ASP A 241 20.84 16.48 -3.09
N ASP A 242 20.08 15.38 -3.15
CA ASP A 242 20.57 14.00 -3.03
C ASP A 242 21.25 13.47 -4.32
N GLY A 243 21.32 14.29 -5.37
CA GLY A 243 21.98 13.95 -6.63
C GLY A 243 21.19 13.03 -7.57
N ALA A 244 19.90 12.80 -7.31
CA ALA A 244 19.05 11.94 -8.14
C ALA A 244 18.68 12.58 -9.50
N PHE A 245 18.80 13.92 -9.61
CA PHE A 245 18.44 14.67 -10.82
C PHE A 245 19.49 15.68 -11.26
N GLU A 246 19.58 15.88 -12.57
CA GLU A 246 20.15 17.06 -13.19
C GLU A 246 19.02 18.04 -13.58
N ILE A 247 19.23 19.32 -13.29
CA ILE A 247 18.30 20.40 -13.63
C ILE A 247 18.75 21.07 -14.93
N HIS A 248 17.98 20.90 -15.99
CA HIS A 248 18.17 21.64 -17.23
C HIS A 248 17.20 22.83 -17.28
N THR A 249 17.74 24.03 -17.44
CA THR A 249 16.93 25.25 -17.57
C THR A 249 16.69 25.55 -19.05
N GLU A 250 15.43 25.48 -19.48
CA GLU A 250 15.01 25.89 -20.83
C GLU A 250 14.13 27.13 -20.72
N GLY A 251 14.73 28.30 -20.96
CA GLY A 251 14.07 29.60 -20.79
C GLY A 251 13.70 29.88 -19.33
N ARG A 252 12.39 29.89 -19.01
CA ARG A 252 11.87 30.07 -17.63
C ARG A 252 11.43 28.76 -16.97
N LYS A 253 11.60 27.62 -17.63
CA LYS A 253 11.17 26.31 -17.13
C LYS A 253 12.38 25.47 -16.74
N ASN A 254 12.27 24.81 -15.60
CA ASN A 254 13.23 23.82 -15.15
C ASN A 254 12.70 22.43 -15.54
N HIS A 255 13.52 21.69 -16.29
CA HIS A 255 13.30 20.30 -16.64
C HIS A 255 14.22 19.42 -15.81
N TYR A 256 13.66 18.37 -15.23
CA TYR A 256 14.39 17.43 -14.40
C TYR A 256 14.69 16.17 -15.21
N LYS A 257 15.94 15.71 -15.17
CA LYS A 257 16.40 14.49 -15.82
C LYS A 257 17.10 13.61 -14.80
N ILE A 258 16.82 12.31 -14.81
CA ILE A 258 17.47 11.35 -13.90
C ILE A 258 18.94 11.19 -14.30
N VAL A 259 19.82 11.26 -13.30
CA VAL A 259 21.24 10.95 -13.45
C VAL A 259 21.43 9.46 -13.28
N ASP A 260 21.92 8.78 -14.31
CA ASP A 260 22.35 7.40 -14.17
C ASP A 260 23.75 7.38 -13.57
N THR A 261 23.84 7.20 -12.24
CA THR A 261 25.13 7.13 -11.53
C THR A 261 25.84 5.78 -11.70
N THR A 262 25.35 4.90 -12.59
CA THR A 262 25.81 3.51 -12.71
C THR A 262 26.88 3.30 -13.79
N PHE A 263 27.85 4.22 -13.96
CA PHE A 263 29.13 3.85 -14.59
C PHE A 263 30.23 4.87 -14.27
N SER A 264 31.28 4.44 -13.58
CA SER A 264 32.60 5.05 -13.66
C SER A 264 33.55 3.95 -14.11
N GLU A 265 34.09 4.09 -15.32
CA GLU A 265 35.11 3.21 -15.86
C GLU A 265 36.27 3.14 -14.85
N PRO A 266 36.71 1.95 -14.36
CA PRO A 266 37.81 1.90 -13.41
C PRO A 266 39.05 2.41 -14.13
N THR A 267 39.54 3.58 -13.70
CA THR A 267 40.73 4.21 -14.23
C THR A 267 41.89 3.24 -13.98
N GLN A 268 42.40 2.62 -15.04
CA GLN A 268 43.59 1.80 -14.96
C GLN A 268 44.78 2.72 -14.66
N HIS A 269 45.36 2.56 -13.48
CA HIS A 269 46.70 3.04 -13.14
C HIS A 269 47.55 1.85 -12.71
#